data_AF-A0A0E4FX48-F1
#
_entry.id   AF-A0A0E4FX48-F1
#
_cell.length_a   1.000
_cell.length_b   1.000
_cell.length_c   1.000
_cell.angle_alpha   90.00
_cell.angle_beta   90.00
_cell.angle_gamma   90.00
#
_symmetry.space_group_name_H-M   'P 1'
#
loop_
_entity.id
_entity.type
_entity.pdbx_description
1 polymer ?
#
loop_
_entity_poly.entity_id
_entity_poly.type
_entity_poly.pdbx_seq_one_letter_code
_entity_poly.pdbx_strand_id
1 'polypeptide(L)'
;MDVARRALDPGLPLRPGFVAYPTRLPRGLRRNVFATLTSLLPGTVPAGEEEAQLLYHCLDVDQPVIAELDQEEAALVRALYND
;
A
#
# COMPACT_ATOMS: atom_id res chain seq x y z
N MET A 1 17.27 3.01 1.92
CA MET A 1 16.85 4.31 2.49
C MET A 1 16.59 5.29 1.35
N ASP A 2 15.47 5.16 0.65
CA ASP A 2 15.12 5.98 -0.53
C ASP A 2 13.97 6.97 -0.26
N VAL A 3 13.05 6.63 0.64
CA VAL A 3 11.87 7.46 0.98
C VAL A 3 12.25 8.82 1.54
N ALA A 4 13.09 8.87 2.58
CA ALA A 4 13.52 10.13 3.19
C ALA A 4 14.26 11.02 2.19
N ARG A 5 15.04 10.41 1.28
CA ARG A 5 15.74 11.14 0.23
C ARG A 5 14.75 11.77 -0.73
N ARG A 6 13.77 11.01 -1.25
CA ARG A 6 12.75 11.52 -2.18
C ARG A 6 11.79 12.53 -1.55
N ALA A 7 11.42 12.35 -0.27
CA ALA A 7 10.51 13.25 0.44
C ALA A 7 11.18 14.58 0.83
N LEU A 8 12.50 14.58 1.05
CA LEU A 8 13.28 15.76 1.43
C LEU A 8 14.11 16.33 0.28
N ASP A 9 13.99 15.77 -0.94
CA ASP A 9 14.67 16.28 -2.13
C ASP A 9 14.04 17.64 -2.54
N PRO A 10 14.81 18.74 -2.54
CA PRO A 10 14.31 20.06 -2.92
C PRO A 10 13.79 20.13 -4.36
N GLY A 11 14.21 19.21 -5.23
CA GLY A 11 13.74 19.10 -6.62
C GLY A 11 12.32 18.55 -6.78
N LEU A 12 11.74 18.00 -5.71
CA LEU A 12 10.33 17.60 -5.56
C LEU A 12 9.70 16.85 -6.76
N PRO A 13 10.27 15.75 -7.29
CA PRO A 13 9.67 14.98 -8.38
C PRO A 13 8.51 14.07 -7.93
N LEU A 14 7.89 14.35 -6.78
CA LEU A 14 6.82 13.55 -6.22
C LEU A 14 5.48 13.97 -6.81
N ARG A 15 4.60 12.99 -7.04
CA ARG A 15 3.21 13.21 -7.44
C ARG A 15 2.27 12.59 -6.41
N PRO A 16 2.09 13.22 -5.23
CA PRO A 16 1.28 12.64 -4.19
C PRO A 16 -0.17 12.50 -4.62
N GLY A 17 -0.83 11.46 -4.13
CA GLY A 17 -2.22 11.23 -4.47
C GLY A 17 -2.76 9.95 -3.86
N PHE A 18 -4.01 9.68 -4.16
CA PHE A 18 -4.69 8.50 -3.68
C PHE A 18 -4.83 7.44 -4.77
N VAL A 19 -4.62 6.20 -4.38
CA VAL A 19 -4.82 5.02 -5.22
C VAL A 19 -5.80 4.09 -4.51
N ALA A 20 -6.85 3.69 -5.21
CA ALA A 20 -7.80 2.69 -4.75
C ALA A 20 -7.31 1.29 -5.12
N TYR A 21 -6.90 0.52 -4.13
CA TYR A 21 -6.41 -0.84 -4.31
C TYR A 21 -7.53 -1.87 -4.10
N PRO A 22 -7.92 -2.63 -5.13
CA PRO A 22 -8.95 -3.66 -5.02
C PRO A 22 -8.37 -4.91 -4.34
N THR A 23 -8.66 -5.09 -3.05
CA THR A 23 -8.18 -6.24 -2.27
C THR A 23 -9.18 -7.39 -2.28
N ARG A 24 -8.68 -8.63 -2.34
CA ARG A 24 -9.52 -9.84 -2.23
C ARG A 24 -9.68 -10.30 -0.77
N LEU A 25 -8.97 -9.66 0.15
CA LEU A 25 -9.07 -9.94 1.57
C LEU A 25 -10.44 -9.48 2.11
N PRO A 26 -11.17 -10.37 2.80
CA PRO A 26 -12.44 -10.00 3.41
C PRO A 26 -12.24 -8.92 4.49
N ARG A 27 -13.25 -8.08 4.67
CA ARG A 27 -13.29 -7.06 5.73
C ARG A 27 -13.00 -7.68 7.10
N GLY A 28 -12.34 -6.92 7.98
CA GLY A 28 -11.97 -7.36 9.32
C GLY A 28 -10.50 -7.75 9.42
N LEU A 29 -10.19 -8.76 10.25
CA LEU A 29 -8.82 -9.03 10.68
C LEU A 29 -7.81 -9.18 9.54
N ARG A 30 -8.15 -9.92 8.47
CA ARG A 30 -7.21 -10.16 7.36
C ARG A 30 -6.82 -8.86 6.64
N ARG A 31 -7.82 -8.01 6.35
CA ARG A 31 -7.60 -6.71 5.73
C ARG A 31 -6.88 -5.74 6.67
N ASN A 32 -7.20 -5.75 7.96
CA ASN A 32 -6.51 -4.92 8.96
C ASN A 32 -5.04 -5.29 9.12
N VAL A 33 -4.72 -6.59 9.13
CA VAL A 33 -3.34 -7.08 9.16
C VAL A 33 -2.61 -6.64 7.89
N PHE A 34 -3.23 -6.78 6.72
CA PHE A 34 -2.66 -6.31 5.48
C PHE A 34 -2.36 -4.80 5.51
N ALA A 35 -3.34 -3.95 5.85
CA ALA A 35 -3.15 -2.51 5.97
C ALA A 35 -2.05 -2.16 7.00
N THR A 36 -1.98 -2.87 8.12
CA THR A 36 -0.94 -2.65 9.14
C THR A 36 0.44 -2.97 8.59
N LEU A 37 0.60 -4.09 7.89
CA LEU A 37 1.88 -4.48 7.28
C LEU A 37 2.28 -3.52 6.16
N THR A 38 1.36 -3.18 5.27
CA THR A 38 1.63 -2.29 4.14
C THR A 38 1.83 -0.83 4.56
N SER A 39 1.41 -0.43 5.77
CA SER A 39 1.77 0.88 6.35
C SER A 39 3.28 1.07 6.57
N LEU A 40 4.04 -0.02 6.58
CA LEU A 40 5.50 0.00 6.70
C LEU A 40 6.19 0.10 5.33
N LEU A 41 5.45 0.00 4.23
CA LEU A 41 6.03 0.08 2.90
C LEU A 41 6.54 1.49 2.60
N PRO A 42 7.69 1.59 1.92
CA PRO A 42 8.26 2.87 1.56
C PRO A 42 7.41 3.61 0.52
N GLY A 43 6.83 4.76 0.89
CA GLY A 43 6.20 5.69 -0.07
C GLY A 43 4.70 5.50 -0.27
N THR A 44 4.07 4.61 0.51
CA THR A 44 2.62 4.42 0.54
C THR A 44 2.15 4.28 1.98
N VAL A 45 0.95 4.75 2.29
CA VAL A 45 0.31 4.53 3.59
C VAL A 45 -1.18 4.26 3.39
N PRO A 46 -1.77 3.23 4.02
CA PRO A 46 -3.21 3.07 4.02
C PRO A 46 -3.88 4.29 4.66
N ALA A 47 -4.88 4.83 3.99
CA ALA A 47 -5.58 6.05 4.36
C ALA A 47 -7.09 5.85 4.58
N GLY A 48 -7.64 4.71 4.17
CA GLY A 48 -9.05 4.40 4.35
C GLY A 48 -9.43 3.03 3.80
N GLU A 49 -10.69 2.68 4.01
CA GLU A 49 -11.27 1.43 3.54
C GLU A 49 -12.69 1.70 3.00
N GLU A 50 -12.96 1.16 1.81
CA GLU A 50 -14.29 1.04 1.22
C GLU A 50 -14.70 -0.44 1.15
N GLU A 51 -15.90 -0.72 0.65
CA GLU A 51 -16.49 -2.07 0.68
C GLU A 51 -15.56 -3.13 0.06
N ALA A 52 -15.05 -2.87 -1.15
CA ALA A 52 -14.18 -3.77 -1.90
C ALA A 52 -12.74 -3.27 -2.07
N GLN A 53 -12.36 -2.15 -1.45
CA GLN A 53 -11.10 -1.46 -1.74
C GLN A 53 -10.43 -0.91 -0.48
N LEU A 54 -9.10 -0.84 -0.51
CA LEU A 54 -8.30 -0.06 0.43
C LEU A 54 -7.81 1.20 -0.29
N LEU A 55 -7.94 2.34 0.37
CA LEU A 55 -7.42 3.59 -0.14
C LEU A 55 -6.00 3.80 0.39
N TYR A 56 -5.04 4.03 -0.51
CA TYR A 56 -3.67 4.35 -0.15
C TYR A 56 -3.33 5.79 -0.54
N HIS A 57 -2.75 6.53 0.40
CA HIS A 57 -2.03 7.75 0.07
C HIS A 57 -0.61 7.38 -0.36
N CYS A 58 -0.22 7.83 -1.54
CA CYS A 58 1.08 7.54 -2.15
C CYS A 58 1.89 8.84 -2.23
N LEU A 59 3.21 8.75 -2.06
CA LEU A 59 4.09 9.88 -2.35
C LEU A 59 4.20 10.17 -3.85
N ASP A 60 4.00 9.15 -4.69
CA ASP A 60 4.05 9.27 -6.14
C ASP A 60 3.13 8.24 -6.79
N VAL A 61 2.06 8.71 -7.42
CA VAL A 61 1.06 7.86 -8.07
C VAL A 61 1.49 7.34 -9.45
N ASP A 62 2.58 7.84 -10.01
CA ASP A 62 3.13 7.33 -11.28
C ASP A 62 3.98 6.06 -11.06
N GLN A 63 4.30 5.73 -9.80
CA GLN A 63 4.97 4.48 -9.44
C GLN A 63 3.99 3.29 -9.47
N PRO A 64 4.49 2.05 -9.64
CA PRO A 64 3.66 0.86 -9.82
C PRO A 64 3.05 0.35 -8.49
N VAL A 65 2.48 1.25 -7.67
CA VAL A 65 1.97 0.98 -6.32
C VAL A 65 1.00 -0.20 -6.28
N ILE A 66 0.07 -0.29 -7.24
CA ILE A 66 -0.90 -1.42 -7.30
C ILE A 66 -0.17 -2.76 -7.46
N ALA A 67 0.82 -2.83 -8.35
CA ALA A 67 1.54 -4.08 -8.61
C ALA A 67 2.41 -4.50 -7.41
N GLU A 68 2.95 -3.54 -6.66
CA GLU A 68 3.66 -3.81 -5.40
C GLU A 68 2.68 -4.33 -4.34
N LEU A 69 1.52 -3.69 -4.17
CA LEU A 69 0.49 -4.15 -3.22
C LEU A 69 -0.05 -5.55 -3.55
N ASP A 70 -0.19 -5.90 -4.83
CA ASP A 70 -0.56 -7.26 -5.26
C ASP A 70 0.47 -8.30 -4.78
N GLN A 71 1.77 -7.98 -4.88
CA GLN A 71 2.84 -8.86 -4.42
C GLN A 71 2.80 -9.04 -2.90
N GLU A 72 2.54 -7.97 -2.17
CA GLU A 72 2.43 -7.98 -0.70
C GLU A 72 1.19 -8.76 -0.25
N GLU A 73 0.04 -8.62 -0.91
CA GLU A 73 -1.17 -9.39 -0.58
C GLU A 73 -0.92 -10.88 -0.82
N ALA A 74 -0.30 -11.24 -1.95
CA ALA A 74 0.07 -12.63 -2.24
C ALA A 74 1.06 -13.19 -1.23
N ALA A 75 2.05 -12.40 -0.80
CA ALA A 75 3.02 -12.80 0.22
C ALA A 75 2.35 -13.02 1.59
N LEU A 76 1.44 -12.13 1.99
CA LEU A 76 0.68 -12.25 3.22
C LEU A 76 -0.19 -13.51 3.23
N VAL A 77 -0.94 -13.74 2.14
CA VAL A 77 -1.81 -14.91 2.01
C VAL A 77 -1.01 -16.19 2.14
N ARG A 78 0.14 -16.28 1.46
CA ARG A 78 1.03 -17.42 1.55
C ARG A 78 1.60 -17.64 2.96
N ALA A 79 1.90 -16.57 3.68
CA ALA A 79 2.53 -16.66 5.00
C ALA A 79 1.54 -16.99 6.13
N LEU A 80 0.30 -16.50 6.05
CA LEU A 80 -0.66 -16.56 7.17
C LEU A 80 -1.92 -17.39 6.89
N TYR A 81 -2.25 -17.66 5.62
CA TYR A 81 -3.53 -18.25 5.22
C TYR A 81 -3.40 -19.44 4.27
N ASN A 82 -2.19 -19.98 4.08
CA ASN A 82 -2.02 -21.29 3.45
C ASN A 82 -2.28 -22.39 4.49
N ASP A 83 -3.33 -23.17 4.25
CA ASP A 83 -3.37 -24.61 4.55
C ASP A 83 -2.78 -25.38 3.35
#